data_AF-A0A194SA61-F1
#
_entry.id   AF-A0A194SA61-F1
#
_cell.length_a   1.000
_cell.length_b   1.000
_cell.length_c   1.000
_cell.angle_alpha   90.00
_cell.angle_beta   90.00
_cell.angle_gamma   90.00
#
_symmetry.space_group_name_H-M   'P 1'
#
loop_
_entity.id
_entity.type
_entity.pdbx_description
1 polymer ?
#
loop_
_entity_poly.entity_id
_entity_poly.type
_entity_poly.pdbx_seq_one_letter_code
_entity_poly.pdbx_strand_id
1 'polypeptide(L)'
;MSDDDSPWMDDEPYAAHDGAATPPSLISQQEWDKLSTRFSDAGYRDGITQGKNERLQAGFDQGFALAAPYARELGALRGMAATLLALLTVPTANAKKHAGPVLDAALASSGGPPAAAADRIVAELRDVVSALARLDAVKVMPVDEEAEAHAREHADEGISEVLRERREMRAVEDMMSGLGGGEGGETRKEGGETTGEAQVAECRRRLGDVLKAFGLEGALPPTRS
;
A
#
# COMPACT_ATOMS: atom_id res chain seq x y z
N MET A 1 -29.69 -47.09 6.24
CA MET A 1 -30.98 -47.80 6.31
C MET A 1 -31.36 -47.81 7.78
N SER A 2 -32.24 -46.96 8.31
CA SER A 2 -33.17 -45.95 7.78
C SER A 2 -33.56 -45.12 9.04
N ASP A 3 -33.36 -43.81 9.04
CA ASP A 3 -34.39 -42.78 8.77
C ASP A 3 -35.70 -43.00 9.56
N ASP A 4 -35.78 -42.48 10.79
CA ASP A 4 -37.01 -41.94 11.37
C ASP A 4 -36.74 -40.99 12.57
N ASP A 5 -35.88 -39.98 12.40
CA ASP A 5 -35.79 -38.84 13.32
C ASP A 5 -36.67 -37.70 12.79
N SER A 6 -37.98 -37.92 12.76
CA SER A 6 -38.95 -36.88 12.44
C SER A 6 -39.25 -36.08 13.73
N PRO A 7 -38.86 -34.80 13.84
CA PRO A 7 -39.00 -33.98 15.07
C PRO A 7 -40.46 -33.55 15.34
N TRP A 8 -41.41 -34.29 14.79
CA TRP A 8 -42.84 -34.03 14.79
C TRP A 8 -43.66 -35.15 15.45
N MET A 9 -42.99 -36.12 16.08
CA MET A 9 -43.61 -37.21 16.85
C MET A 9 -43.13 -37.17 18.32
N ASP A 10 -43.33 -36.03 18.99
CA ASP A 10 -43.41 -36.03 20.45
C ASP A 10 -44.89 -36.14 20.83
N ASP A 11 -45.25 -37.32 21.31
CA ASP A 11 -46.53 -37.67 21.94
C ASP A 11 -46.72 -36.85 23.22
N GLU A 12 -47.16 -35.60 23.09
CA GLU A 12 -47.72 -34.81 24.20
C GLU A 12 -49.21 -35.16 24.35
N PRO A 13 -49.71 -35.46 25.57
CA PRO A 13 -51.11 -35.77 25.78
C PRO A 13 -51.95 -34.55 25.40
N TYR A 14 -52.92 -34.73 24.51
CA TYR A 14 -53.91 -33.73 24.12
C TYR A 14 -54.66 -33.23 25.37
N ALA A 15 -54.10 -32.23 26.04
CA ALA A 15 -54.82 -31.37 26.95
C ALA A 15 -55.85 -30.64 26.09
N ALA A 16 -57.13 -30.87 26.38
CA ALA A 16 -58.23 -30.15 25.78
C ALA A 16 -58.06 -28.65 26.08
N HIS A 17 -57.43 -27.93 25.16
CA HIS A 17 -57.43 -26.47 25.17
C HIS A 17 -58.80 -26.02 24.68
N ASP A 18 -59.62 -25.61 25.64
CA ASP A 18 -60.78 -24.75 25.40
C ASP A 18 -60.37 -23.61 24.44
N GLY A 19 -61.11 -23.50 23.34
CA GLY A 19 -60.85 -22.58 22.24
C GLY A 19 -61.13 -21.11 22.61
N ALA A 20 -60.32 -20.53 23.48
CA ALA A 20 -60.17 -19.09 23.55
C ALA A 20 -59.20 -18.65 22.44
N ALA A 21 -59.75 -18.31 21.27
CA ALA A 21 -58.98 -17.66 20.22
C ALA A 21 -58.24 -16.45 20.82
N THR A 22 -56.91 -16.51 20.86
CA THR A 22 -56.07 -15.37 21.26
C THR A 22 -56.55 -14.16 20.46
N PRO A 23 -56.99 -13.07 21.11
CA PRO A 23 -57.64 -12.00 20.38
C PRO A 23 -56.65 -11.44 19.34
N PRO A 24 -57.10 -11.12 18.11
CA PRO A 24 -56.24 -10.70 17.01
C PRO A 24 -55.29 -9.55 17.38
N SER A 25 -55.70 -8.71 18.34
CA SER A 25 -54.89 -7.63 18.91
C SER A 25 -53.63 -8.11 19.62
N LEU A 26 -53.68 -9.22 20.36
CA LEU A 26 -52.53 -9.78 21.08
C LEU A 26 -51.52 -10.41 20.11
N ILE A 27 -51.99 -11.10 19.06
CA ILE A 27 -51.12 -11.63 18.00
C ILE A 27 -50.44 -10.47 17.26
N SER A 28 -51.20 -9.43 16.90
CA SER A 28 -50.65 -8.27 16.20
C SER A 28 -49.59 -7.50 17.01
N GLN A 29 -49.75 -7.41 18.33
CA GLN A 29 -48.77 -6.79 19.22
C GLN A 29 -47.48 -7.60 19.28
N GLN A 30 -47.58 -8.93 19.41
CA GLN A 30 -46.41 -9.80 19.43
C GLN A 30 -45.65 -9.77 18.09
N GLU A 31 -46.37 -9.72 16.97
CA GLU A 31 -45.75 -9.57 15.65
C GLU A 31 -45.09 -8.20 15.50
N TRP A 32 -45.73 -7.14 15.99
CA TRP A 32 -45.18 -5.78 15.97
C TRP A 32 -43.91 -5.67 16.81
N ASP A 33 -43.88 -6.25 18.01
CA ASP A 33 -42.70 -6.25 18.89
C ASP A 33 -41.53 -7.02 18.26
N LYS A 34 -41.81 -8.18 17.64
CA LYS A 34 -40.81 -8.96 16.90
C LYS A 34 -40.26 -8.16 15.72
N LEU A 35 -41.13 -7.48 14.98
CA LEU A 35 -40.74 -6.67 13.82
C LEU A 35 -39.90 -5.47 14.25
N SER A 36 -40.33 -4.77 15.30
CA SER A 36 -39.64 -3.61 15.89
C SER A 36 -38.24 -3.97 16.40
N THR A 37 -38.11 -5.09 17.10
CA THR A 37 -36.81 -5.58 17.59
C THR A 37 -35.88 -5.88 16.41
N ARG A 38 -36.36 -6.59 15.38
CA ARG A 38 -35.57 -6.89 14.18
C ARG A 38 -35.15 -5.64 13.42
N PHE A 39 -36.03 -4.65 13.27
CA PHE A 39 -35.68 -3.38 12.62
C PHE A 39 -34.66 -2.58 13.43
N SER A 40 -34.76 -2.60 14.76
CA SER A 40 -33.80 -1.93 15.64
C SER A 40 -32.44 -2.60 15.58
N ASP A 41 -32.39 -3.93 15.67
CA ASP A 41 -31.15 -4.70 15.58
C ASP A 41 -30.51 -4.59 14.18
N ALA A 42 -31.33 -4.69 13.12
CA ALA A 42 -30.86 -4.53 11.75
C ALA A 42 -30.32 -3.12 11.52
N GLY A 43 -31.05 -2.08 11.95
CA GLY A 43 -30.63 -0.69 11.81
C GLY A 43 -29.36 -0.37 12.61
N TYR A 44 -29.20 -0.94 13.81
CA TYR A 44 -27.97 -0.77 14.59
C TYR A 44 -26.77 -1.46 13.94
N ARG A 45 -26.95 -2.68 13.43
CA ARG A 45 -25.88 -3.41 12.71
C ARG A 45 -25.52 -2.73 11.41
N ASP A 46 -26.51 -2.24 10.67
CA ASP A 46 -26.32 -1.49 9.44
C ASP A 46 -25.60 -0.17 9.72
N GLY A 47 -26.02 0.59 10.73
CA GLY A 47 -25.36 1.83 11.15
C GLY A 47 -23.89 1.63 11.56
N ILE A 48 -23.55 0.57 12.30
CA ILE A 48 -22.16 0.23 12.62
C ILE A 48 -21.38 -0.10 11.35
N THR A 49 -21.97 -0.89 10.46
CA THR A 49 -21.31 -1.36 9.24
C THR A 49 -21.06 -0.18 8.29
N GLN A 50 -22.07 0.66 8.10
CA GLN A 50 -22.01 1.88 7.32
C GLN A 50 -20.94 2.83 7.90
N GLY A 51 -20.96 3.13 9.20
CA GLY A 51 -19.97 4.02 9.81
C GLY A 51 -18.53 3.50 9.72
N LYS A 52 -18.33 2.17 9.82
CA LYS A 52 -17.02 1.55 9.60
C LYS A 52 -16.55 1.70 8.16
N ASN A 53 -17.44 1.45 7.20
CA ASN A 53 -17.11 1.57 5.78
C ASN A 53 -16.83 3.02 5.39
N GLU A 54 -17.61 3.98 5.89
CA GLU A 54 -17.40 5.41 5.64
C GLU A 54 -16.02 5.88 6.14
N ARG A 55 -15.65 5.50 7.37
CA ARG A 55 -14.32 5.82 7.93
C ARG A 55 -13.18 5.13 7.17
N LEU A 56 -13.36 3.86 6.81
CA LEU A 56 -12.35 3.11 6.06
C LEU A 56 -12.14 3.70 4.66
N GLN A 57 -13.22 4.02 3.97
CA GLN A 57 -13.16 4.62 2.64
C GLN A 57 -12.51 6.00 2.68
N ALA A 58 -12.84 6.83 3.68
CA ALA A 58 -12.19 8.13 3.84
C ALA A 58 -10.67 8.00 4.03
N GLY A 59 -10.22 7.05 4.86
CA GLY A 59 -8.80 6.76 5.04
C GLY A 59 -8.13 6.23 3.76
N PHE A 60 -8.81 5.35 3.02
CA PHE A 60 -8.32 4.87 1.72
C PHE A 60 -8.20 6.02 0.71
N ASP A 61 -9.20 6.87 0.59
CA ASP A 61 -9.23 7.98 -0.36
C ASP A 61 -8.11 8.99 -0.06
N GLN A 62 -7.86 9.27 1.22
CA GLN A 62 -6.75 10.11 1.67
C GLN A 62 -5.40 9.48 1.32
N GLY A 63 -5.19 8.20 1.64
CA GLY A 63 -3.96 7.48 1.27
C GLY A 63 -3.77 7.40 -0.24
N PHE A 64 -4.84 7.19 -1.01
CA PHE A 64 -4.81 7.15 -2.47
C PHE A 64 -4.48 8.51 -3.07
N ALA A 65 -5.05 9.60 -2.56
CA ALA A 65 -4.75 10.95 -3.00
C ALA A 65 -3.25 11.28 -2.82
N LEU A 66 -2.66 10.82 -1.72
CA LEU A 66 -1.22 10.97 -1.46
C LEU A 66 -0.38 10.06 -2.36
N ALA A 67 -0.72 8.78 -2.50
CA ALA A 67 0.10 7.79 -3.21
C ALA A 67 -0.01 7.84 -4.75
N ALA A 68 -1.21 8.05 -5.29
CA ALA A 68 -1.49 7.87 -6.71
C ALA A 68 -0.65 8.78 -7.62
N PRO A 69 -0.48 10.09 -7.35
CA PRO A 69 0.37 10.90 -8.20
C PRO A 69 1.88 10.52 -8.10
N TYR A 70 2.33 9.82 -7.05
CA TYR A 70 3.74 9.44 -6.85
C TYR A 70 4.00 8.19 -7.68
N ALA A 71 3.08 7.24 -7.60
CA ALA A 71 3.08 6.05 -8.44
C ALA A 71 3.06 6.43 -9.93
N ARG A 72 2.29 7.45 -10.32
CA ARG A 72 2.26 7.97 -11.70
C ARG A 72 3.60 8.57 -12.12
N GLU A 73 4.20 9.42 -11.30
CA GLU A 73 5.50 10.05 -11.61
C GLU A 73 6.61 9.00 -11.72
N LEU A 74 6.74 8.12 -10.72
CA LEU A 74 7.72 7.03 -10.73
C LEU A 74 7.50 6.09 -11.92
N GLY A 75 6.24 5.75 -12.21
CA GLY A 75 5.87 4.92 -13.36
C GLY A 75 6.28 5.56 -14.69
N ALA A 76 6.06 6.87 -14.85
CA ALA A 76 6.46 7.61 -16.04
C ALA A 76 7.98 7.65 -16.20
N LEU A 77 8.73 7.94 -15.13
CA LEU A 77 10.20 7.95 -15.15
C LEU A 77 10.77 6.57 -15.51
N ARG A 78 10.24 5.49 -14.90
CA ARG A 78 10.63 4.11 -15.21
C ARG A 78 10.32 3.76 -16.67
N GLY A 79 9.13 4.10 -17.15
CA GLY A 79 8.69 3.83 -18.52
C GLY A 79 9.58 4.51 -19.56
N MET A 80 9.90 5.79 -19.35
CA MET A 80 10.80 6.54 -20.25
C MET A 80 12.21 5.95 -20.26
N ALA A 81 12.81 5.75 -19.08
CA ALA A 81 14.17 5.21 -18.98
C ALA A 81 14.27 3.80 -19.60
N ALA A 82 13.28 2.93 -19.34
CA ALA A 82 13.24 1.58 -19.91
C ALA A 82 13.04 1.60 -21.43
N THR A 83 12.22 2.51 -21.95
CA THR A 83 11.97 2.62 -23.40
C THR A 83 13.21 3.13 -24.14
N LEU A 84 13.90 4.14 -23.60
CA LEU A 84 15.17 4.61 -24.15
C LEU A 84 16.24 3.52 -24.12
N LEU A 85 16.34 2.81 -22.99
CA LEU A 85 17.26 1.68 -22.86
C LEU A 85 16.96 0.59 -23.89
N ALA A 86 15.69 0.24 -24.08
CA ALA A 86 15.26 -0.76 -25.06
C ALA A 86 15.57 -0.31 -26.49
N LEU A 87 15.33 0.96 -26.84
CA LEU A 87 15.66 1.52 -28.16
C LEU A 87 17.15 1.44 -28.48
N LEU A 88 18.02 1.67 -27.49
CA LEU A 88 19.47 1.64 -27.66
C LEU A 88 20.06 0.22 -27.64
N THR A 89 19.47 -0.71 -26.88
CA THR A 89 20.01 -2.06 -26.68
C THR A 89 19.37 -3.11 -27.57
N VAL A 90 18.13 -2.92 -28.01
CA VAL A 90 17.40 -3.83 -28.89
C VAL A 90 16.83 -3.06 -30.08
N PRO A 91 17.67 -2.71 -31.07
CA PRO A 91 17.21 -1.90 -32.19
C PRO A 91 16.36 -2.75 -33.13
N THR A 92 15.05 -2.51 -33.15
CA THR A 92 14.14 -3.12 -34.13
C THR A 92 14.34 -2.49 -35.51
N ALA A 93 13.99 -3.19 -36.60
CA ALA A 93 14.11 -2.65 -37.95
C ALA A 93 13.32 -1.32 -38.12
N ASN A 94 12.16 -1.22 -37.47
CA ASN A 94 11.34 -0.01 -37.46
C ASN A 94 11.98 1.11 -36.62
N ALA A 95 12.57 0.79 -35.46
CA ALA A 95 13.29 1.76 -34.64
C ALA A 95 14.49 2.35 -35.39
N LYS A 96 15.28 1.51 -36.09
CA LYS A 96 16.39 2.02 -36.93
C LYS A 96 15.90 2.94 -38.06
N LYS A 97 14.77 2.63 -38.68
CA LYS A 97 14.20 3.44 -39.78
C LYS A 97 13.68 4.80 -39.32
N HIS A 98 13.00 4.85 -38.17
CA HIS A 98 12.30 6.05 -37.72
C HIS A 98 13.08 6.86 -36.67
N ALA A 99 13.77 6.18 -35.76
CA ALA A 99 14.53 6.80 -34.68
C ALA A 99 16.05 6.81 -34.94
N GLY A 100 16.57 5.99 -35.86
CA GLY A 100 18.00 5.89 -36.17
C GLY A 100 18.69 7.24 -36.41
N PRO A 101 18.17 8.12 -37.29
CA PRO A 101 18.79 9.43 -37.54
C PRO A 101 18.84 10.33 -36.30
N VAL A 102 17.83 10.25 -35.44
CA VAL A 102 17.76 11.03 -34.19
C VAL A 102 18.74 10.46 -33.16
N LEU A 103 18.82 9.15 -33.04
CA LEU A 103 19.77 8.46 -32.15
C LEU A 103 21.22 8.74 -32.58
N ASP A 104 21.52 8.66 -33.88
CA ASP A 104 22.87 8.91 -34.40
C ASP A 104 23.30 10.37 -34.18
N ALA A 105 22.40 11.33 -34.41
CA ALA A 105 22.64 12.75 -34.15
C ALA A 105 22.85 13.03 -32.65
N ALA A 106 22.04 12.40 -31.78
CA ALA A 106 22.18 12.52 -30.34
C ALA A 106 23.53 11.97 -29.84
N LEU A 107 23.92 10.78 -30.31
CA LEU A 107 25.20 10.16 -29.98
C LEU A 107 26.38 11.00 -30.47
N ALA A 108 26.29 11.59 -31.66
CA ALA A 108 27.32 12.48 -32.18
C ALA A 108 27.47 13.77 -31.35
N SER A 109 26.37 14.30 -30.81
CA SER A 109 26.38 15.50 -29.96
C SER A 109 27.02 15.29 -28.58
N SER A 110 27.07 14.04 -28.11
CA SER A 110 27.53 13.69 -26.75
C SER A 110 29.06 13.68 -26.55
N GLY A 111 29.84 13.98 -27.58
CA GLY A 111 31.29 14.13 -27.50
C GLY A 111 32.05 12.79 -27.39
N GLY A 112 32.68 12.39 -28.49
CA GLY A 112 33.51 11.18 -28.59
C GLY A 112 33.07 10.27 -29.75
N PRO A 113 33.73 9.11 -29.93
CA PRO A 113 33.31 8.14 -30.93
C PRO A 113 31.90 7.61 -30.59
N PRO A 114 31.02 7.44 -31.59
CA PRO A 114 29.59 7.16 -31.38
C PRO A 114 29.33 5.87 -30.60
N ALA A 115 30.18 4.85 -30.75
CA ALA A 115 30.08 3.61 -29.98
C ALA A 115 30.33 3.84 -28.47
N ALA A 116 31.38 4.59 -28.11
CA ALA A 116 31.70 4.87 -26.71
C ALA A 116 30.70 5.84 -26.06
N ALA A 117 30.07 6.71 -26.86
CA ALA A 117 28.94 7.52 -26.42
C ALA A 117 27.71 6.66 -26.08
N ALA A 118 27.37 5.72 -26.96
CA ALA A 118 26.24 4.82 -26.76
C ALA A 118 26.43 3.96 -25.51
N ASP A 119 27.61 3.38 -25.31
CA ASP A 119 27.91 2.56 -24.13
C ASP A 119 27.78 3.34 -22.82
N ARG A 120 28.24 4.60 -22.78
CA ARG A 120 28.10 5.48 -21.60
C ARG A 120 26.65 5.79 -21.29
N ILE A 121 25.86 6.14 -22.31
CA ILE A 121 24.42 6.43 -22.14
C ILE A 121 23.65 5.19 -21.72
N VAL A 122 23.96 4.03 -22.30
CA VAL A 122 23.34 2.76 -21.95
C VAL A 122 23.68 2.36 -20.50
N ALA A 123 24.93 2.55 -20.06
CA ALA A 123 25.31 2.32 -18.67
C ALA A 123 24.54 3.24 -17.72
N GLU A 124 24.47 4.54 -18.03
CA GLU A 124 23.73 5.52 -17.24
C GLU A 124 22.23 5.18 -17.14
N LEU A 125 21.60 4.78 -18.25
CA LEU A 125 20.19 4.36 -18.26
C LEU A 125 19.96 3.09 -17.44
N ARG A 126 20.88 2.12 -17.47
CA ARG A 126 20.79 0.92 -16.61
C ARG A 126 20.86 1.27 -15.13
N ASP A 127 21.74 2.20 -14.78
CA ASP A 127 21.87 2.67 -13.41
C ASP A 127 20.62 3.42 -12.95
N VAL A 128 20.08 4.31 -13.79
CA VAL A 128 18.82 5.03 -13.50
C VAL A 128 17.65 4.05 -13.37
N VAL A 129 17.50 3.08 -14.28
CA VAL A 129 16.44 2.06 -14.19
C VAL A 129 16.59 1.23 -12.91
N SER A 130 17.82 0.86 -12.55
CA SER A 130 18.10 0.09 -11.33
C SER A 130 17.82 0.90 -10.06
N ALA A 131 18.19 2.18 -10.04
CA ALA A 131 17.90 3.10 -8.95
C ALA A 131 16.39 3.29 -8.79
N LEU A 132 15.69 3.59 -9.89
CA LEU A 132 14.23 3.72 -9.90
C LEU A 132 13.55 2.42 -9.49
N ALA A 133 14.06 1.24 -9.81
CA ALA A 133 13.47 -0.04 -9.39
C ALA A 133 13.59 -0.30 -7.88
N ARG A 134 14.61 0.25 -7.22
CA ARG A 134 14.81 0.12 -5.76
C ARG A 134 13.94 1.06 -4.93
N LEU A 135 13.35 2.08 -5.55
CA LEU A 135 12.45 3.03 -4.91
C LEU A 135 11.07 2.40 -4.68
N ASP A 136 10.78 2.04 -3.44
CA ASP A 136 9.45 1.58 -3.02
C ASP A 136 8.59 2.79 -2.60
N ALA A 137 7.27 2.69 -2.78
CA ALA A 137 6.31 3.71 -2.38
C ALA A 137 6.45 4.06 -0.89
N VAL A 138 6.74 3.07 -0.04
CA VAL A 138 6.95 3.25 1.41
C VAL A 138 8.15 4.15 1.73
N LYS A 139 9.16 4.21 0.86
CA LYS A 139 10.38 5.01 1.08
C LYS A 139 10.31 6.42 0.51
N VAL A 140 9.36 6.66 -0.39
CA VAL A 140 9.23 7.91 -1.15
C VAL A 140 8.08 8.76 -0.61
N MET A 141 7.04 8.14 -0.04
CA MET A 141 5.95 8.87 0.58
C MET A 141 6.39 9.51 1.91
N PRO A 142 5.81 10.67 2.27
CA PRO A 142 6.00 11.23 3.60
C PRO A 142 5.52 10.24 4.65
N VAL A 143 6.20 10.24 5.80
CA VAL A 143 5.81 9.45 6.96
C VAL A 143 4.44 9.91 7.42
N ASP A 144 3.51 8.95 7.59
CA ASP A 144 2.17 9.22 8.10
C ASP A 144 2.23 9.37 9.63
N GLU A 145 2.47 10.61 10.09
CA GLU A 145 2.61 10.94 11.51
C GLU A 145 1.35 10.60 12.31
N GLU A 146 0.16 10.69 11.71
CA GLU A 146 -1.12 10.38 12.35
C GLU A 146 -1.30 8.86 12.51
N ALA A 147 -0.97 8.07 11.48
CA ALA A 147 -0.95 6.62 11.58
C ALA A 147 0.14 6.13 12.56
N GLU A 148 1.31 6.76 12.60
CA GLU A 148 2.35 6.42 13.57
C GLU A 148 1.95 6.79 15.01
N ALA A 149 1.33 7.95 15.21
CA ALA A 149 0.80 8.37 16.50
C ALA A 149 -0.29 7.40 16.98
N HIS A 150 -1.26 7.06 16.11
CA HIS A 150 -2.31 6.10 16.43
C HIS A 150 -1.73 4.69 16.70
N ALA A 151 -0.74 4.23 15.91
CA ALA A 151 -0.06 2.97 16.18
C ALA A 151 0.70 2.99 17.51
N ARG A 152 1.26 4.13 17.91
CA ARG A 152 1.96 4.32 19.19
C ARG A 152 0.98 4.37 20.37
N GLU A 153 -0.17 5.00 20.19
CA GLU A 153 -1.24 5.10 21.20
C GLU A 153 -1.95 3.76 21.41
N HIS A 154 -2.16 2.98 20.34
CA HIS A 154 -2.81 1.67 20.41
C HIS A 154 -1.82 0.49 20.49
N ALA A 155 -0.52 0.75 20.69
CA ALA A 155 0.51 -0.31 20.81
C ALA A 155 0.26 -1.26 22.00
N ASP A 156 -0.47 -0.80 23.01
CA ASP A 156 -0.79 -1.54 24.23
C ASP A 156 -2.27 -2.00 24.29
N GLU A 157 -3.12 -1.58 23.35
CA GLU A 157 -4.52 -2.01 23.30
C GLU A 157 -4.65 -3.37 22.60
N GLY A 158 -4.91 -4.42 23.39
CA GLY A 158 -5.08 -5.80 22.90
C GLY A 158 -3.95 -6.75 23.26
N ILE A 159 -2.90 -6.26 23.92
CA ILE A 159 -1.91 -7.13 24.56
C ILE A 159 -2.55 -7.66 25.86
N SER A 160 -2.77 -8.98 25.93
CA SER A 160 -3.13 -9.66 27.18
C SER A 160 -2.22 -9.18 28.31
N GLU A 161 -2.78 -8.92 29.50
CA GLU A 161 -2.03 -8.44 30.67
C GLU A 161 -0.77 -9.28 30.94
N VAL A 162 -0.83 -10.59 30.66
CA VAL A 162 0.29 -11.55 30.74
C VAL A 162 1.41 -11.25 29.74
N LEU A 163 1.08 -10.81 28.52
CA LEU A 163 2.07 -10.42 27.51
C LEU A 163 2.68 -9.05 27.81
N ARG A 164 1.94 -8.17 28.49
CA ARG A 164 2.44 -6.88 28.99
C ARG A 164 3.48 -7.11 30.09
N GLU A 165 3.14 -7.93 31.09
CA GLU A 165 4.06 -8.34 32.16
C GLU A 165 5.30 -9.06 31.63
N ARG A 166 5.15 -9.92 30.59
CA ARG A 166 6.29 -10.61 29.97
C ARG A 166 7.20 -9.67 29.17
N ARG A 167 6.66 -8.62 28.57
CA ARG A 167 7.44 -7.57 27.89
C ARG A 167 8.20 -6.72 28.92
N GLU A 168 7.56 -6.38 30.04
CA GLU A 168 8.18 -5.67 31.16
C GLU A 168 9.31 -6.49 31.79
N MET A 169 9.11 -7.78 32.05
CA MET A 169 10.18 -8.67 32.56
C MET A 169 11.38 -8.75 31.62
N ARG A 170 11.16 -8.81 30.29
CA ARG A 170 12.27 -8.77 29.31
C ARG A 170 12.99 -7.44 29.29
N ALA A 171 12.27 -6.32 29.39
CA ALA A 171 12.89 -5.00 29.45
C ALA A 171 13.75 -4.83 30.71
N VAL A 172 13.29 -5.36 31.84
CA VAL A 172 14.07 -5.41 33.09
C VAL A 172 15.29 -6.31 32.94
N GLU A 173 15.15 -7.48 32.31
CA GLU A 173 16.27 -8.41 32.03
C GLU A 173 17.34 -7.78 31.12
N ASP A 174 16.93 -7.03 30.11
CA ASP A 174 17.84 -6.33 29.17
C ASP A 174 18.57 -5.16 29.85
N MET A 175 17.88 -4.40 30.71
CA MET A 175 18.51 -3.37 31.54
C MET A 175 19.48 -3.97 32.56
N MET A 176 19.16 -5.12 33.16
CA MET A 176 20.04 -5.81 34.11
C MET A 176 21.23 -6.48 33.40
N SER A 177 21.04 -6.93 32.16
CA SER A 177 22.09 -7.49 31.29
C SER A 177 23.07 -6.41 30.82
N GLY A 178 22.60 -5.20 30.52
CA GLY A 178 23.45 -4.05 30.17
C GLY A 178 24.39 -3.57 31.30
N LEU A 179 24.06 -3.86 32.56
CA LEU A 179 24.94 -3.62 33.72
C LEU A 179 25.93 -4.78 33.99
N GLY A 180 25.77 -5.91 33.29
CA GLY A 180 26.47 -7.17 33.49
C GLY A 180 27.50 -7.51 32.40
N GLY A 181 28.20 -6.52 31.83
CA GLY A 181 29.44 -6.73 31.08
C GLY A 181 29.30 -7.28 29.66
N GLY A 182 29.66 -6.45 28.68
CA GLY A 182 29.86 -6.88 27.29
C GLY A 182 29.96 -5.72 26.33
N GLU A 183 31.19 -5.28 26.04
CA GLU A 183 31.51 -4.50 24.84
C GLU A 183 31.00 -5.27 23.60
N GLY A 184 30.03 -4.70 22.88
CA GLY A 184 29.34 -5.38 21.80
C GLY A 184 28.86 -4.43 20.71
N GLY A 185 29.81 -3.91 19.92
CA GLY A 185 29.64 -3.57 18.52
C GLY A 185 28.44 -2.71 18.13
N GLU A 186 28.56 -1.38 18.27
CA GLU A 186 27.75 -0.44 17.51
C GLU A 186 28.00 -0.66 16.00
N THR A 187 27.02 -1.27 15.35
CA THR A 187 26.91 -1.24 13.90
C THR A 187 26.60 0.19 13.50
N ARG A 188 27.66 0.86 13.05
CA ARG A 188 27.66 2.17 12.40
C ARG A 188 26.68 2.16 11.21
N LYS A 189 25.41 2.51 11.45
CA LYS A 189 24.47 2.98 10.43
C LYS A 189 24.87 4.40 10.01
N GLU A 190 26.06 4.54 9.43
CA GLU A 190 26.44 5.72 8.65
C GLU A 190 25.97 5.51 7.22
N GLY A 191 24.73 5.90 6.98
CA GLY A 191 24.17 6.02 5.65
C GLY A 191 22.98 6.94 5.81
N GLY A 192 23.22 8.25 5.78
CA GLY A 192 22.16 9.24 5.83
C GLY A 192 21.10 8.86 4.82
N GLU A 193 19.91 8.52 5.31
CA GLU A 193 18.74 8.20 4.50
C GLU A 193 18.41 9.46 3.72
N THR A 194 18.99 9.59 2.52
CA THR A 194 18.49 10.52 1.53
C THR A 194 17.02 10.16 1.34
N THR A 195 16.14 11.09 1.68
CA THR A 195 14.68 10.91 1.57
C THR A 195 14.36 10.38 0.17
N GLY A 196 13.42 9.45 0.04
CA GLY A 196 13.11 8.84 -1.26
C GLY A 196 12.76 9.89 -2.32
N GLU A 197 12.21 11.03 -1.91
CA GLU A 197 12.00 12.21 -2.76
C GLU A 197 13.30 12.77 -3.36
N ALA A 198 14.37 12.91 -2.58
CA ALA A 198 15.67 13.36 -3.07
C ALA A 198 16.25 12.36 -4.10
N GLN A 199 16.07 11.06 -3.87
CA GLN A 199 16.50 10.02 -4.80
C GLN A 199 15.70 10.06 -6.12
N VAL A 200 14.39 10.32 -6.05
CA VAL A 200 13.55 10.55 -7.24
C VAL A 200 14.02 11.79 -8.01
N ALA A 201 14.25 12.89 -7.32
CA ALA A 201 14.73 14.14 -7.93
C ALA A 201 16.09 13.96 -8.61
N GLU A 202 17.00 13.21 -7.99
CA GLU A 202 18.28 12.85 -8.59
C GLU A 202 18.11 12.01 -9.85
N CYS A 203 17.31 10.93 -9.79
CA CYS A 203 17.03 10.09 -10.95
C CYS A 203 16.38 10.88 -12.10
N ARG A 204 15.45 11.79 -11.77
CA ARG A 204 14.82 12.70 -12.72
C ARG A 204 15.85 13.62 -13.38
N ARG A 205 16.75 14.23 -12.61
CA ARG A 205 17.81 15.10 -13.14
C ARG A 205 18.71 14.32 -14.11
N ARG A 206 19.18 13.15 -13.69
CA ARG A 206 20.03 12.26 -14.50
C ARG A 206 19.34 11.86 -15.81
N LEU A 207 18.08 11.44 -15.74
CA LEU A 207 17.28 11.13 -16.93
C LEU A 207 17.08 12.36 -17.83
N GLY A 208 16.87 13.54 -17.23
CA GLY A 208 16.79 14.81 -17.95
C GLY A 208 18.07 15.12 -18.72
N ASP A 209 19.23 14.95 -18.10
CA ASP A 209 20.52 15.18 -18.76
C ASP A 209 20.75 14.21 -19.94
N VAL A 210 20.28 12.96 -19.82
CA VAL A 210 20.25 12.01 -20.95
C VAL A 210 19.28 12.48 -22.04
N LEU A 211 18.07 12.90 -21.69
CA LEU A 211 17.05 13.38 -22.64
C LEU A 211 17.49 14.63 -23.40
N LYS A 212 18.27 15.53 -22.76
CA LYS A 212 18.87 16.70 -23.43
C LYS A 212 19.77 16.29 -24.60
N ALA A 213 20.56 15.22 -24.44
CA ALA A 213 21.38 14.69 -25.52
C ALA A 213 20.53 14.23 -26.72
N PHE A 214 19.27 13.85 -26.49
CA PHE A 214 18.30 13.47 -27.54
C PHE A 214 17.41 14.64 -28.00
N GLY A 215 17.60 15.85 -27.49
CA GLY A 215 16.75 17.01 -27.82
C GLY A 215 15.33 16.94 -27.23
N LEU A 216 15.12 16.14 -26.18
CA LEU A 216 13.81 15.85 -25.57
C LEU A 216 13.62 16.57 -24.22
N GLU A 217 14.10 17.82 -24.10
CA GLU A 217 14.17 18.55 -22.82
C GLU A 217 12.80 18.78 -22.14
N GLY A 218 11.71 18.73 -22.90
CA GLY A 218 10.33 18.89 -22.41
C GLY A 218 9.56 17.59 -22.21
N ALA A 219 10.18 16.43 -22.39
CA ALA A 219 9.47 15.13 -22.31
C ALA A 219 9.26 14.64 -20.87
N LEU A 220 9.94 15.23 -19.89
CA LEU A 220 9.76 14.86 -18.48
C LEU A 220 8.39 15.34 -17.97
N PRO A 221 7.67 14.52 -17.18
CA PRO A 221 6.43 14.95 -16.56
C PRO A 221 6.67 16.15 -15.64
N PRO A 222 5.69 17.03 -15.42
CA PRO A 222 5.81 18.11 -14.44
C PRO A 222 6.08 17.55 -13.04
N THR A 223 6.84 18.28 -12.22
CA THR A 223 6.97 17.99 -10.79
C THR A 223 5.63 18.24 -10.12
N ARG A 224 5.24 17.40 -9.15
CA ARG A 224 4.04 17.62 -8.32
C ARG A 224 4.01 19.06 -7.79
N SER A 225 2.89 19.75 -7.95
CA SER A 225 2.55 20.99 -7.22
C SER A 225 1.66 20.65 -6.03
#